data_AF-A0A1F9A9R0-F1
#
_entry.id   AF-A0A1F9A9R0-F1
#
_cell.length_a   1.000
_cell.length_b   1.000
_cell.length_c   1.000
_cell.angle_alpha   90.00
_cell.angle_beta   90.00
_cell.angle_gamma   90.00
#
_symmetry.space_group_name_H-M   'P 1'
#
loop_
_entity.id
_entity.type
_entity.pdbx_description
1 polymer ?
#
loop_
_entity_poly.entity_id
_entity_poly.type
_entity_poly.pdbx_seq_one_letter_code
_entity_poly.pdbx_strand_id
1 'polypeptide(L)' 'MPLNKIKLDEVTFPLSVFETADTKEDLEDWLLSQNPEFIKKMRKARREDMQGKGKSWKSFKKELCIK' A
#
# COMPACT_ATOMS: atom_id res chain seq x y z
N MET A 1 -29.36 -24.74 -5.01
CA MET A 1 -28.77 -23.39 -5.15
C MET A 1 -27.26 -23.52 -4.97
N PRO A 2 -26.42 -23.25 -5.97
CA PRO A 2 -24.98 -23.34 -5.78
C PRO A 2 -24.50 -22.12 -5.00
N LEU A 3 -23.80 -22.37 -3.89
CA LEU A 3 -23.12 -21.36 -3.09
C LEU A 3 -22.08 -20.66 -3.96
N ASN A 4 -22.23 -19.36 -4.11
CA ASN A 4 -21.33 -18.49 -4.83
C ASN A 4 -19.95 -18.58 -4.15
N LYS A 5 -18.97 -19.23 -4.79
CA LYS A 5 -17.61 -19.33 -4.26
C LYS A 5 -17.02 -17.93 -4.21
N ILE A 6 -16.88 -17.37 -3.01
CA ILE A 6 -16.03 -16.20 -2.78
C ILE A 6 -14.64 -16.61 -3.28
N LYS A 7 -14.16 -15.99 -4.35
CA LYS A 7 -12.76 -16.15 -4.76
C LYS A 7 -11.92 -15.54 -3.64
N LEU A 8 -11.36 -16.40 -2.79
CA LEU A 8 -10.27 -16.01 -1.92
C LEU A 8 -9.12 -15.66 -2.85
N ASP A 9 -8.72 -14.39 -2.87
CA ASP A 9 -7.50 -13.98 -3.55
C ASP A 9 -6.33 -14.62 -2.79
N GLU A 10 -5.95 -15.82 -3.21
CA GLU A 10 -4.82 -16.55 -2.65
C GLU A 10 -3.52 -15.84 -3.08
N VAL A 11 -2.72 -15.44 -2.10
CA VAL A 11 -1.43 -14.77 -2.31
C VAL A 11 -0.33 -15.75 -1.98
N THR A 12 0.50 -16.07 -2.96
CA THR A 12 1.66 -16.97 -2.80
C THR A 12 2.94 -16.16 -2.64
N PHE A 13 3.77 -16.53 -1.67
CA PHE A 13 5.09 -15.95 -1.47
C PHE A 13 6.11 -17.04 -1.12
N PRO A 14 7.41 -16.80 -1.38
CA PRO A 14 8.45 -17.80 -1.10
C PRO A 14 8.56 -18.12 0.40
N LEU A 15 8.88 -19.37 0.73
CA LEU A 15 9.13 -19.79 2.11
C LEU A 15 10.28 -19.01 2.75
N SER A 16 11.30 -18.66 1.98
CA SER A 16 12.41 -17.83 2.47
C SER A 16 11.94 -16.47 2.98
N VAL A 17 10.91 -15.87 2.35
CA VAL A 17 10.33 -14.59 2.80
C VAL A 17 9.60 -14.78 4.13
N PHE A 18 8.88 -15.89 4.28
CA PHE A 18 8.24 -16.25 5.54
C PHE A 18 9.25 -16.44 6.67
N GLU A 19 10.35 -17.13 6.39
CA GLU A 19 11.42 -17.41 7.37
C GLU A 19 12.18 -16.15 7.79
N THR A 20 12.27 -15.14 6.90
CA THR A 20 12.93 -13.86 7.19
C THR A 20 12.03 -12.80 7.78
N ALA A 21 10.70 -13.00 7.75
CA ALA A 21 9.76 -12.03 8.30
C ALA A 21 9.63 -12.25 9.82
N ASP A 22 10.13 -11.30 10.61
CA ASP A 22 10.02 -11.35 12.07
C ASP A 22 8.58 -11.01 12.52
N THR A 23 7.90 -10.16 11.76
CA THR A 23 6.56 -9.68 12.06
C THR A 23 5.61 -9.77 10.86
N LYS A 24 4.31 -9.67 11.16
CA LYS A 24 3.26 -9.55 10.13
C LYS A 24 3.48 -8.31 9.25
N GLU A 25 3.97 -7.23 9.84
CA GLU A 25 4.22 -5.95 9.18
C GLU A 25 5.33 -6.09 8.12
N ASP A 26 6.37 -6.87 8.40
CA ASP A 26 7.43 -7.16 7.42
C ASP A 26 6.90 -7.89 6.18
N LEU A 27 5.96 -8.83 6.38
CA LEU A 27 5.32 -9.54 5.28
C LEU A 27 4.41 -8.60 4.48
N GLU A 28 3.67 -7.71 5.14
CA GLU A 28 2.83 -6.71 4.49
C GLU A 28 3.67 -5.73 3.67
N ASP A 29 4.80 -5.26 4.20
CA ASP A 29 5.75 -4.40 3.50
C ASP A 29 6.36 -5.11 2.29
N TRP A 30 6.72 -6.39 2.43
CA TRP A 30 7.18 -7.18 1.30
C TRP A 30 6.10 -7.29 0.22
N LEU A 31 4.86 -7.61 0.59
CA LEU A 31 3.75 -7.69 -0.35
C LEU A 31 3.48 -6.36 -1.07
N LEU A 32 3.54 -5.24 -0.35
CA LEU A 32 3.44 -3.90 -0.93
C LEU A 32 4.58 -3.61 -1.90
N SER A 33 5.80 -4.06 -1.58
CA SER A 33 6.96 -3.91 -2.46
C SER A 33 6.80 -4.63 -3.80
N GLN A 34 6.04 -5.73 -3.82
CA GLN A 34 5.74 -6.50 -5.04
C GLN A 34 4.61 -5.88 -5.88
N ASN A 35 3.86 -4.90 -5.36
CA ASN A 35 2.74 -4.29 -6.07
C ASN A 35 3.20 -3.14 -6.99
N PRO A 36 3.21 -3.31 -8.32
CA PRO A 36 3.76 -2.32 -9.24
C PRO A 36 2.95 -1.01 -9.26
N GLU A 37 1.63 -1.09 -9.08
CA GLU A 37 0.76 0.09 -9.03
C GLU A 37 0.99 0.90 -7.76
N PHE A 38 1.23 0.23 -6.63
CA PHE A 38 1.64 0.88 -5.40
C PHE A 38 2.98 1.59 -5.55
N ILE A 39 4.00 0.91 -6.09
CA ILE A 39 5.32 1.49 -6.33
C ILE A 39 5.24 2.69 -7.29
N LYS A 40 4.42 2.61 -8.33
CA LYS A 40 4.18 3.72 -9.27
C LYS A 40 3.58 4.94 -8.57
N LYS A 41 2.60 4.73 -7.67
CA LYS A 41 2.03 5.80 -6.83
C LYS A 41 3.09 6.42 -5.91
N MET A 42 3.90 5.61 -5.24
CA MET A 42 4.97 6.10 -4.36
C MET A 42 6.02 6.91 -5.12
N ARG A 43 6.44 6.46 -6.32
CA ARG A 43 7.34 7.23 -7.19
C ARG A 43 6.74 8.55 -7.64
N LYS A 44 5.43 8.58 -7.92
CA LYS A 44 4.72 9.83 -8.25
C LYS A 44 4.72 10.78 -7.04
N ALA A 45 4.32 10.29 -5.87
CA ALA A 45 4.30 11.08 -4.65
C ALA A 45 5.67 11.71 -4.34
N ARG A 46 6.75 10.92 -4.45
CA ARG A 46 8.12 11.42 -4.27
C ARG A 46 8.49 12.53 -5.25
N ARG A 47 8.08 12.43 -6.52
CA ARG A 47 8.34 13.48 -7.52
C ARG A 47 7.57 14.76 -7.21
N GLU A 48 6.32 14.64 -6.76
CA GLU A 48 5.50 15.79 -6.39
C GLU A 48 6.06 16.49 -5.15
N ASP A 49 6.52 15.73 -4.16
CA ASP A 49 7.19 16.24 -2.96
C ASP A 49 8.46 17.03 -3.31
N MET A 50 9.35 16.46 -4.12
CA MET A 50 10.55 17.17 -4.60
C MET A 50 10.23 18.44 -5.41
N GLN A 51 9.05 18.50 -6.04
CA GLN A 51 8.57 19.68 -6.77
C GLN A 51 7.83 20.69 -5.86
N GLY A 52 7.74 20.43 -4.56
CA GLY A 52 7.01 21.28 -3.61
C GLY A 52 5.49 21.27 -3.83
N LYS A 53 4.95 20.25 -4.53
CA LYS A 53 3.51 20.09 -4.80
C LYS A 53 2.74 19.44 -3.64
N GLY A 54 3.40 19.24 -2.50
CA GLY A 54 2.75 18.78 -1.28
C GLY A 54 1.64 19.74 -0.85
N LYS A 55 0.55 19.20 -0.32
CA LYS A 55 -0.52 20.00 0.29
C LYS A 55 -0.19 20.29 1.74
N SER A 56 -0.46 21.51 2.20
CA SER A 56 -0.33 21.82 3.62
C SER A 56 -1.35 21.04 4.44
N TRP A 57 -0.99 20.61 5.64
CA TRP A 57 -1.91 19.91 6.54
C TRP A 57 -3.15 20.74 6.87
N LYS A 58 -2.99 22.06 7.03
CA LYS A 58 -4.10 22.99 7.31
C LYS A 58 -5.07 23.11 6.13
N SER A 59 -4.57 23.20 4.89
CA SER A 59 -5.42 23.24 3.70
C SER A 59 -6.12 21.90 3.48
N PHE A 60 -5.40 20.80 3.70
CA PHE A 60 -5.95 19.46 3.55
C PHE A 60 -7.06 19.15 4.57
N LYS A 61 -6.88 19.53 5.85
CA LYS A 61 -7.94 19.42 6.87
C LYS A 61 -9.21 20.18 6.50
N LYS A 62 -9.05 21.40 5.96
CA LYS A 62 -10.18 22.22 5.47
C LYS A 62 -10.91 21.54 4.30
N GLU A 63 -10.17 20.96 3.35
CA GLU A 63 -10.73 20.21 2.23
C GLU A 63 -11.50 18.96 2.67
N LEU A 64 -11.00 18.24 3.69
CA LEU A 64 -11.62 17.02 4.21
C LEU A 64 -12.69 17.26 5.29
N CYS A 65 -12.97 18.52 5.63
CA CYS A 65 -13.89 18.88 6.72
C CYS A 65 -13.55 18.21 8.08
N ILE A 66 -12.26 17.95 8.32
CA ILE A 66 -11.78 17.36 9.58
C ILE A 66 -11.52 18.49 10.57
N LYS A 67 -12.29 18.53 11.67
CA LYS A 67 -12.15 19.51 12.75
C LYS A 67 -10.86 19.32 13.55
#